data_AF-A0A484ZCF6-F1
#
_entry.id   AF-A0A484ZCF6-F1
#
_cell.length_a   1.000
_cell.length_b   1.000
_cell.length_c   1.000
_cell.angle_alpha   90.00
_cell.angle_beta   90.00
_cell.angle_gamma   90.00
#
_symmetry.space_group_name_H-M   'P 1'
#
loop_
_entity.id
_entity.type
_entity.pdbx_description
1 polymer ?
#
loop_
_entity_poly.entity_id
_entity_poly.type
_entity_poly.pdbx_seq_one_letter_code
_entity_poly.pdbx_strand_id
1 'polypeptide(L)'
;MWSSTWQPVGKKSTHYHVELTDAGAEFKRTEGSLSVKTKIVVSPEDDVELRRMTLIHRGRNARVIEITTYAEVVLAPAANELAHPAFNNLFIQTELIPEHEAILCHRRQREPDEQCPWLLHMMVIHGDINRETSFETDRAKFIGRGHTPASPTGVEKCRGTQ
;
A
#
# COMPACT_ATOMS: atom_id res chain seq x y z
N MET A 1 15.62 1.21 -1.16
CA MET A 1 14.16 1.25 -1.33
C MET A 1 13.82 1.87 -2.68
N TRP A 2 12.71 1.47 -3.29
CA TRP A 2 12.10 2.08 -4.47
C TRP A 2 10.57 1.94 -4.36
N SER A 3 9.80 2.79 -5.04
CA SER A 3 8.34 2.71 -5.12
C SER A 3 7.93 2.21 -6.50
N SER A 4 6.83 1.46 -6.62
CA SER A 4 6.41 0.92 -7.92
C SER A 4 5.95 2.01 -8.91
N THR A 5 5.52 3.15 -8.39
CA THR A 5 5.29 4.42 -9.12
C THR A 5 6.38 5.44 -8.76
N TRP A 6 6.32 6.66 -9.33
CA TRP A 6 7.33 7.70 -9.10
C TRP A 6 7.41 8.14 -7.63
N GLN A 7 6.26 8.46 -7.03
CA GLN A 7 6.13 8.80 -5.60
C GLN A 7 5.89 7.53 -4.77
N PRO A 8 6.15 7.54 -3.45
CA PRO A 8 6.68 8.65 -2.66
C PRO A 8 8.21 8.78 -2.73
N VAL A 9 8.94 7.78 -3.25
CA VAL A 9 10.41 7.75 -3.15
C VAL A 9 11.09 8.77 -4.08
N GLY A 10 10.48 9.10 -5.22
CA GLY A 10 11.01 10.11 -6.16
C GLY A 10 12.34 9.73 -6.81
N LYS A 11 12.75 8.44 -6.73
CA LYS A 11 14.03 7.97 -7.26
C LYS A 11 13.94 7.65 -8.75
N LYS A 12 14.87 8.25 -9.52
CA LYS A 12 15.06 7.95 -10.95
C LYS A 12 15.26 6.45 -11.18
N SER A 13 14.57 5.96 -12.20
CA SER A 13 14.69 4.59 -12.72
C SER A 13 15.40 4.62 -14.07
N THR A 14 16.04 3.53 -14.49
CA THR A 14 16.68 3.46 -15.82
C THR A 14 15.64 3.61 -16.93
N HIS A 15 14.42 3.15 -16.67
CA HIS A 15 13.27 3.33 -17.55
C HIS A 15 12.05 3.59 -16.68
N TYR A 16 11.23 4.57 -17.04
CA TYR A 16 9.96 4.87 -16.38
C TYR A 16 8.96 5.34 -17.44
N HIS A 17 7.80 4.70 -17.49
CA HIS A 17 6.74 5.00 -18.44
C HIS A 17 5.38 4.86 -17.75
N VAL A 18 4.44 5.73 -18.11
CA VAL A 18 3.08 5.75 -17.57
C VAL A 18 2.10 5.82 -18.72
N GLU A 19 1.08 4.97 -18.65
CA GLU A 19 -0.03 4.91 -19.59
C GLU A 19 -1.33 5.09 -18.79
N LEU A 20 -2.13 6.09 -19.18
CA LEU A 20 -3.40 6.41 -18.55
C LEU A 20 -4.51 6.19 -19.57
N THR A 21 -5.53 5.43 -19.17
CA THR A 21 -6.67 5.07 -20.01
C THR A 21 -7.94 5.16 -19.18
N ASP A 22 -9.10 5.13 -19.84
CA ASP A 22 -10.40 5.06 -19.15
C ASP A 22 -10.54 3.79 -18.30
N ALA A 23 -9.77 2.74 -18.63
CA ALA A 23 -9.73 1.49 -17.87
C ALA A 23 -8.78 1.51 -16.66
N GLY A 24 -8.04 2.61 -16.44
CA GLY A 24 -7.12 2.77 -15.30
C GLY A 24 -5.71 3.23 -15.69
N ALA A 25 -4.78 3.06 -14.76
CA ALA A 25 -3.40 3.55 -14.87
C ALA A 25 -2.39 2.39 -14.88
N GLU A 26 -1.43 2.43 -15.79
CA GLU A 26 -0.34 1.47 -15.89
C GLU A 26 1.02 2.16 -15.78
N PHE A 27 1.85 1.67 -14.86
CA PHE A 27 3.19 2.15 -14.60
C PHE A 27 4.19 1.05 -14.95
N LYS A 28 5.23 1.39 -15.72
CA LYS A 28 6.33 0.50 -16.08
C LYS A 28 7.63 1.13 -15.63
N ARG A 29 8.43 0.42 -14.83
CA ARG A 29 9.76 0.88 -14.43
C ARG A 29 10.81 -0.23 -14.38
N THR A 30 12.09 0.13 -14.44
CA THR A 30 13.21 -0.83 -14.43
C THR A 30 14.23 -0.49 -13.35
N GLU A 31 14.33 -1.36 -12.34
CA GLU A 31 15.30 -1.27 -11.25
C GLU A 31 16.46 -2.26 -11.48
N GLY A 32 17.48 -1.83 -12.23
CA GLY A 32 18.59 -2.69 -12.63
C GLY A 32 18.10 -3.85 -13.51
N SER A 33 18.23 -5.09 -13.04
CA SER A 33 17.74 -6.28 -13.75
C SER A 33 16.30 -6.67 -13.42
N LEU A 34 15.58 -5.86 -12.65
CA LEU A 34 14.18 -6.07 -12.27
C LEU A 34 13.27 -5.13 -13.07
N SER A 35 12.37 -5.70 -13.88
CA SER A 35 11.26 -4.96 -14.46
C SER A 35 10.06 -5.03 -13.52
N VAL A 36 9.42 -3.88 -13.31
CA VAL A 36 8.25 -3.71 -12.45
C VAL A 36 7.13 -3.11 -13.29
N LYS A 37 5.98 -3.78 -13.34
CA LYS A 37 4.76 -3.26 -13.95
C LYS A 37 3.66 -3.20 -12.89
N THR A 38 3.04 -2.06 -12.72
CA THR A 38 1.89 -1.87 -11.82
C THR A 38 0.69 -1.41 -12.62
N LYS A 39 -0.43 -2.13 -12.54
CA LYS A 39 -1.72 -1.70 -13.09
C LYS A 39 -2.69 -1.42 -11.95
N ILE A 40 -3.34 -0.26 -11.98
CA ILE A 40 -4.34 0.18 -11.02
C ILE A 40 -5.65 0.36 -11.76
N VAL A 41 -6.70 -0.32 -11.30
CA VAL A 41 -8.05 -0.24 -11.86
C VAL A 41 -9.07 -0.18 -10.73
N VAL A 42 -10.22 0.44 -10.98
CA VAL A 42 -11.39 0.40 -10.09
C VAL A 42 -12.44 -0.49 -10.76
N SER A 43 -13.04 -1.41 -10.01
CA SER A 43 -14.11 -2.25 -10.56
C SER A 43 -15.35 -1.39 -10.85
N PRO A 44 -16.01 -1.56 -12.00
CA PRO A 44 -17.30 -0.93 -12.26
C PRO A 44 -18.46 -1.66 -11.57
N GLU A 45 -18.23 -2.88 -11.06
CA GLU A 45 -19.26 -3.76 -10.50
C GLU A 45 -19.22 -3.83 -8.97
N ASP A 46 -18.03 -3.66 -8.38
CA ASP A 46 -17.80 -3.79 -6.94
C ASP A 46 -17.04 -2.56 -6.42
N ASP A 47 -17.23 -2.23 -5.14
CA ASP A 47 -16.50 -1.17 -4.44
C ASP A 47 -15.05 -1.58 -4.13
N VAL A 48 -14.25 -1.88 -5.17
CA VAL A 48 -12.88 -2.36 -5.05
C VAL A 48 -11.93 -1.68 -6.04
N GLU A 49 -10.76 -1.29 -5.51
CA GLU A 49 -9.60 -0.93 -6.32
C GLU A 49 -8.64 -2.12 -6.36
N LEU A 50 -8.21 -2.51 -7.57
CA LEU A 50 -7.25 -3.57 -7.78
C LEU A 50 -5.90 -2.99 -8.22
N ARG A 51 -4.85 -3.31 -7.46
CA ARG A 51 -3.46 -3.01 -7.79
C ARG A 51 -2.70 -4.29 -8.12
N ARG A 52 -2.50 -4.56 -9.40
CA ARG A 52 -1.69 -5.70 -9.84
C ARG A 52 -0.26 -5.28 -10.10
N MET A 53 0.68 -5.84 -9.34
CA MET A 53 2.11 -5.68 -9.56
C MET A 53 2.69 -6.96 -10.19
N THR A 54 3.44 -6.81 -11.27
CA THR A 54 4.18 -7.89 -11.93
C THR A 54 5.66 -7.57 -11.87
N LEU A 55 6.42 -8.50 -11.28
CA LEU A 55 7.87 -8.41 -11.11
C LEU A 55 8.54 -9.44 -12.02
N ILE A 56 9.47 -8.99 -12.86
CA ILE A 56 10.24 -9.86 -13.75
C ILE A 56 11.72 -9.61 -13.52
N HIS A 57 12.39 -10.56 -12.90
CA HIS A 57 13.83 -10.50 -12.66
C HIS A 57 14.59 -11.23 -13.77
N ARG A 58 15.42 -10.50 -14.54
CA ARG A 58 16.25 -11.03 -15.64
C ARG A 58 17.75 -11.10 -15.31
N GLY A 59 18.11 -10.95 -14.04
CA GLY A 59 19.50 -11.06 -13.60
C GLY A 59 19.91 -12.52 -13.40
N ARG A 60 21.23 -12.76 -13.37
CA ARG A 60 21.79 -14.11 -13.20
C ARG A 60 21.72 -14.63 -11.77
N ASN A 61 21.72 -13.73 -10.78
CA ASN A 61 21.76 -14.09 -9.37
C ASN A 61 20.36 -14.01 -8.76
N ALA A 62 20.00 -14.95 -7.89
CA ALA A 62 18.76 -14.87 -7.13
C ALA A 62 18.65 -13.53 -6.38
N ARG A 63 17.42 -13.02 -6.25
CA ARG A 63 17.11 -11.79 -5.52
C ARG A 63 15.96 -12.04 -4.55
N VAL A 64 16.14 -11.61 -3.31
CA VAL A 64 15.06 -11.51 -2.33
C VAL A 64 14.43 -10.13 -2.46
N ILE A 65 13.11 -10.08 -2.55
CA ILE A 65 12.33 -8.84 -2.66
C ILE A 65 11.29 -8.85 -1.56
N GLU A 66 11.33 -7.85 -0.69
CA GLU A 66 10.24 -7.54 0.23
C GLU A 66 9.28 -6.57 -0.44
N ILE A 67 7.98 -6.84 -0.32
CA ILE A 67 6.92 -5.98 -0.84
C ILE A 67 6.15 -5.42 0.35
N THR A 68 6.13 -4.10 0.46
CA THR A 68 5.32 -3.39 1.46
C THR A 68 4.27 -2.57 0.74
N THR A 69 3.01 -2.70 1.15
CA THR A 69 1.95 -1.77 0.75
C THR A 69 1.72 -0.74 1.85
N TYR A 70 1.26 0.44 1.45
CA TYR A 70 1.02 1.54 2.36
C TYR A 70 -0.25 2.29 1.93
N ALA A 71 -1.14 2.52 2.89
CA ALA A 71 -2.37 3.28 2.71
C ALA A 71 -2.62 4.11 3.98
N GLU A 72 -3.02 5.38 3.81
CA GLU A 72 -3.54 6.21 4.90
C GLU A 72 -5.08 6.19 4.81
N VAL A 73 -5.74 5.55 5.78
CA VAL A 73 -7.19 5.28 5.74
C VAL A 73 -7.97 6.40 6.45
N VAL A 74 -8.96 6.96 5.74
CA VAL A 74 -9.76 8.10 6.21
C VAL A 74 -11.21 7.74 6.55
N LEU A 75 -11.87 6.95 5.69
CA LEU A 75 -13.28 6.50 5.86
C LEU A 75 -14.27 7.61 6.30
N ALA A 76 -14.11 8.81 5.76
CA ALA A 76 -14.95 9.96 6.06
C ALA A 76 -15.13 10.84 4.81
N PRO A 77 -16.20 11.65 4.74
CA PRO A 77 -16.34 12.65 3.68
C PRO A 77 -15.12 13.55 3.58
N ALA A 78 -14.68 13.86 2.35
CA ALA A 78 -13.46 14.65 2.11
C ALA A 78 -13.46 16.01 2.84
N ALA A 79 -14.61 16.67 2.95
CA ALA A 79 -14.74 17.93 3.68
C ALA A 79 -14.43 17.78 5.19
N ASN A 80 -14.85 16.66 5.80
CA ASN A 80 -14.56 16.38 7.20
C ASN A 80 -13.06 16.12 7.41
N GLU A 81 -12.42 15.44 6.46
CA GLU A 81 -10.98 15.20 6.51
C GLU A 81 -10.19 16.49 6.37
N LEU A 82 -10.54 17.35 5.42
CA LEU A 82 -9.88 18.64 5.24
C LEU A 82 -10.04 19.56 6.47
N ALA A 83 -11.19 19.52 7.14
CA ALA A 83 -11.44 20.34 8.31
C ALA A 83 -10.67 19.86 9.56
N HIS A 84 -10.73 18.55 9.86
CA HIS A 84 -10.21 18.00 11.12
C HIS A 84 -9.57 16.59 10.98
N PRO A 85 -8.39 16.46 10.33
CA PRO A 85 -7.73 15.17 10.11
C PRO A 85 -7.47 14.38 11.42
N ALA A 86 -6.88 15.05 12.41
CA ALA A 86 -6.53 14.43 13.69
C ALA A 86 -7.77 13.93 14.44
N PHE A 87 -8.89 14.64 14.32
CA PHE A 87 -10.15 14.24 14.93
C PHE A 87 -10.76 13.03 14.22
N ASN A 88 -10.70 12.96 12.88
CA ASN A 88 -11.22 11.81 12.14
C ASN A 88 -10.48 10.52 12.48
N ASN A 89 -9.16 10.59 12.62
CA ASN A 89 -8.33 9.44 12.97
C ASN A 89 -8.73 8.78 14.30
N LEU A 90 -9.30 9.52 15.25
CA LEU A 90 -9.78 8.98 16.53
C LEU A 90 -10.94 7.98 16.39
N PHE A 91 -11.58 7.94 15.23
CA PHE A 91 -12.74 7.08 14.96
C PHE A 91 -12.41 5.92 14.02
N ILE A 92 -11.17 5.81 13.55
CA ILE A 92 -10.73 4.69 12.72
C ILE A 92 -10.24 3.57 13.61
N GLN A 93 -10.78 2.38 13.35
CA GLN A 93 -10.38 1.15 14.02
C GLN A 93 -9.84 0.19 12.96
N THR A 94 -8.82 -0.57 13.36
CA THR A 94 -8.19 -1.57 12.50
C THR A 94 -8.16 -2.91 13.21
N GLU A 95 -8.50 -3.97 12.49
CA GLU A 95 -8.41 -5.36 12.92
C GLU A 95 -7.51 -6.10 11.93
N LEU A 96 -6.62 -6.96 12.45
CA LEU A 96 -5.83 -7.86 11.61
C LEU A 96 -6.61 -9.15 11.40
N ILE A 97 -6.65 -9.64 10.16
CA ILE A 97 -7.23 -10.94 9.81
C ILE A 97 -6.09 -11.81 9.26
N PRO A 98 -5.32 -12.50 10.12
CA PRO A 98 -4.10 -13.20 9.71
C PRO A 98 -4.35 -14.31 8.69
N GLU A 99 -5.48 -15.01 8.80
CA GLU A 99 -5.89 -16.07 7.87
C GLU A 99 -6.06 -15.59 6.42
N HIS A 100 -6.28 -14.28 6.24
CA HIS A 100 -6.44 -13.64 4.94
C HIS A 100 -5.30 -12.68 4.60
N GLU A 101 -4.28 -12.60 5.45
CA GLU A 101 -3.18 -11.62 5.34
C GLU A 101 -3.70 -10.19 5.12
N ALA A 102 -4.76 -9.83 5.86
CA ALA A 102 -5.54 -8.62 5.59
C ALA A 102 -5.65 -7.72 6.82
N ILE A 103 -5.91 -6.44 6.56
CA ILE A 103 -6.28 -5.44 7.54
C ILE A 103 -7.70 -5.00 7.24
N LEU A 104 -8.60 -5.16 8.20
CA LEU A 104 -9.95 -4.62 8.16
C LEU A 104 -9.94 -3.27 8.86
N CYS A 105 -10.40 -2.24 8.15
CA CYS A 105 -10.51 -0.89 8.64
C CYS A 105 -11.98 -0.50 8.66
N HIS A 106 -12.43 0.07 9.76
CA HIS A 106 -13.79 0.59 9.85
C HIS A 106 -13.83 1.84 10.70
N ARG A 107 -14.91 2.61 10.54
CA ARG A 107 -15.19 3.77 11.37
C ARG A 107 -16.14 3.38 12.51
N ARG A 108 -15.88 3.88 13.71
CA ARG A 108 -16.82 3.77 14.84
C ARG A 108 -18.00 4.70 14.62
N GLN A 109 -19.22 4.16 14.71
CA GLN A 109 -20.45 4.94 14.72
C GLN A 109 -20.45 5.97 15.86
N ARG A 110 -20.91 7.18 15.53
CA ARG A 110 -21.14 8.28 16.47
C ARG A 110 -22.61 8.37 16.85
N GLU A 111 -23.48 8.05 15.89
CA GLU A 111 -24.93 8.01 16.07
C GLU A 111 -25.47 6.61 15.75
N PRO A 112 -26.58 6.17 16.38
CA PRO A 112 -27.15 4.84 16.16
C PRO A 112 -27.44 4.51 14.69
N ASP A 113 -27.83 5.52 13.90
CA ASP A 113 -28.21 5.36 12.50
C ASP A 113 -27.08 5.73 11.51
N GLU A 114 -25.85 5.96 11.99
CA GLU A 114 -24.73 6.32 11.13
C GLU A 114 -24.26 5.11 10.30
N GLN A 115 -24.36 5.21 8.98
CA GLN A 115 -23.76 4.26 8.05
C GLN A 115 -22.25 4.48 8.00
N CYS A 116 -21.48 3.54 8.56
CA CYS A 116 -20.03 3.61 8.61
C CYS A 116 -19.43 2.71 7.51
N PRO A 117 -18.63 3.26 6.58
CA PRO A 117 -17.98 2.44 5.57
C PRO A 117 -16.91 1.55 6.17
N TRP A 118 -16.69 0.41 5.51
CA TRP A 118 -15.64 -0.55 5.80
C TRP A 118 -14.66 -0.57 4.65
N LEU A 119 -13.39 -0.84 4.94
CA LEU A 119 -12.35 -1.06 3.95
C LEU A 119 -11.55 -2.29 4.34
N LEU A 120 -11.38 -3.21 3.39
CA LEU A 120 -10.48 -4.34 3.53
C LEU A 120 -9.24 -4.07 2.67
N HIS A 121 -8.06 -4.10 3.29
CA HIS A 121 -6.79 -4.01 2.58
C HIS A 121 -6.06 -5.35 2.67
N MET A 122 -5.79 -5.97 1.53
CA MET A 122 -5.11 -7.27 1.46
C MET A 122 -4.17 -7.34 0.26
N MET A 123 -3.20 -8.26 0.34
CA MET A 123 -2.31 -8.58 -0.76
C MET A 123 -2.36 -10.07 -1.04
N VAL A 124 -2.46 -10.43 -2.32
CA VAL A 124 -2.31 -11.81 -2.77
C VAL A 124 -1.06 -11.91 -3.63
N ILE A 125 -0.16 -12.82 -3.27
CA ILE A 125 1.06 -13.12 -4.02
C ILE A 125 0.93 -14.50 -4.66
N HIS A 126 1.16 -14.57 -5.97
CA HIS A 126 1.19 -15.82 -6.72
C HIS A 126 2.63 -16.34 -6.85
N GLY A 127 2.82 -17.64 -6.60
CA GLY A 127 4.11 -18.34 -6.74
C GLY A 127 4.59 -18.96 -5.42
N ASP A 128 5.69 -19.72 -5.50
CA ASP A 128 6.35 -20.27 -4.31
C ASP A 128 7.05 -19.15 -3.56
N ILE A 129 6.52 -18.82 -2.39
CA ILE A 129 7.05 -17.79 -1.50
C ILE A 129 7.22 -18.36 -0.10
N ASN A 130 8.39 -18.13 0.49
CA ASN A 130 8.57 -18.29 1.92
C ASN A 130 7.86 -17.11 2.60
N ARG A 131 6.78 -17.40 3.33
CA ARG A 131 5.83 -16.39 3.82
C ARG A 131 6.09 -16.05 5.29
N GLU A 132 6.40 -14.79 5.53
CA GLU A 132 6.14 -14.13 6.81
C GLU A 132 5.57 -12.74 6.50
N THR A 133 4.29 -12.55 6.82
CA THR A 133 3.59 -11.28 6.59
C THR A 133 3.53 -10.51 7.91
N SER A 134 4.02 -9.26 7.90
CA SER A 134 3.95 -8.35 9.04
C SER A 134 3.01 -7.18 8.76
N PHE A 135 2.47 -6.60 9.83
CA PHE A 135 1.49 -5.52 9.76
C PHE A 135 1.89 -4.38 10.71
N GLU A 136 1.63 -3.14 10.28
CA GLU A 136 1.70 -1.96 11.13
C GLU A 136 0.53 -1.05 10.76
N THR A 137 -0.32 -0.75 11.75
CA THR A 137 -1.52 0.09 11.57
C THR A 137 -1.35 1.47 12.19
N ASP A 138 -0.24 1.72 12.89
CA ASP A 138 0.13 3.03 13.40
C ASP A 138 1.10 3.73 12.44
N ARG A 139 0.60 4.79 11.79
CA ARG A 139 1.38 5.63 10.87
C ARG A 139 2.66 6.17 11.52
N ALA A 140 2.61 6.61 12.78
CA ALA A 140 3.76 7.19 13.46
C ALA A 140 4.84 6.15 13.71
N LYS A 141 4.46 4.89 14.01
CA LYS A 141 5.41 3.77 14.13
C LYS A 141 5.98 3.35 12.78
N PHE A 142 5.16 3.25 11.74
CA PHE A 142 5.60 2.85 10.41
C PHE A 142 6.54 3.88 9.77
N ILE A 143 6.09 5.13 9.69
CA ILE A 143 6.89 6.22 9.10
C ILE A 143 8.10 6.52 9.99
N GLY A 144 7.88 6.70 11.29
CA GLY A 144 8.90 7.13 12.23
C GLY A 144 9.04 8.65 12.31
N ARG A 145 9.46 9.15 13.48
CA ARG A 145 9.60 10.59 13.73
C ARG A 145 10.68 11.20 12.86
N GLY A 146 10.35 12.26 12.11
CA GLY A 146 11.28 12.95 11.21
C GLY A 146 11.48 12.28 9.85
N HIS A 147 10.75 11.19 9.58
CA HIS A 147 10.76 10.49 8.30
C HIS A 147 9.52 10.84 7.47
N THR A 148 9.53 10.39 6.22
CA THR A 148 8.42 10.57 5.26
C THR A 148 8.07 9.21 4.65
N PRO A 149 6.94 9.09 3.91
CA PRO A 149 6.66 7.89 3.13
C PRO A 149 7.73 7.53 2.10
N ALA A 150 8.63 8.46 1.75
CA ALA A 150 9.78 8.22 0.87
C ALA A 150 10.91 7.44 1.57
N SER A 151 10.96 7.49 2.90
CA SER A 151 12.02 6.91 3.73
C SER A 151 11.49 6.44 5.11
N PRO A 152 10.48 5.55 5.15
CA PRO A 152 9.87 5.10 6.41
C PRO A 152 10.77 4.14 7.18
N THR A 153 10.79 4.25 8.51
CA THR A 153 11.59 3.35 9.36
C THR A 153 11.11 1.90 9.33
N GLY A 154 9.81 1.66 9.10
CA GLY A 154 9.22 0.32 9.05
C GLY A 154 9.80 -0.56 7.94
N VAL A 155 10.16 0.02 6.79
CA VAL A 155 10.74 -0.71 5.65
C VAL A 155 12.27 -0.85 5.78
N GLU A 156 12.93 0.02 6.55
CA GLU A 156 14.37 -0.08 6.80
C GLU A 156 14.71 -1.16 7.84
N LYS A 157 13.82 -1.39 8.82
CA LYS A 157 14.02 -2.33 9.92
C LYS A 157 14.04 -3.81 9.50
N CYS A 158 13.34 -4.20 8.42
CA CYS A 158 13.35 -5.59 7.93
C CYS A 158 14.67 -6.04 7.28
N ARG A 159 15.72 -5.20 7.29
CA ARG A 159 17.07 -5.58 6.86
C ARG A 159 17.90 -6.32 7.92
N GLY A 160 17.35 -6.58 9.11
CA GLY A 160 18.14 -7.06 10.25
C GLY A 160 17.42 -8.07 11.14
N THR A 161 17.19 -9.27 10.62
CA THR A 161 17.12 -10.48 11.44
C THR A 161 17.76 -11.62 10.65
N GLN A 162 19.06 -11.82 10.90
CA GLN A 162 19.76 -13.09 10.67
C GLN A 162 19.65 -13.93 11.94
#